data_AF-A0A4U2ZAV5-F1
#
_entry.id   AF-A0A4U2ZAV5-F1
#
_cell.length_a   1.000
_cell.length_b   1.000
_cell.length_c   1.000
_cell.angle_alpha   90.00
_cell.angle_beta   90.00
_cell.angle_gamma   90.00
#
_symmetry.space_group_name_H-M   'P 1'
#
loop_
_entity.id
_entity.type
_entity.pdbx_description
1 polymer ?
#
loop_
_entity_poly.entity_id
_entity_poly.type
_entity_poly.pdbx_seq_one_letter_code
_entity_poly.pdbx_strand_id
1 'polypeptide(L)'
;MYLIKSALQEAVNRGHVKVAEEDFKSAELSYSEYALQSLLPENGGRIDDLESIFYEFAGVNSVIHQEQLEECLQESSSQEVEHLIEILCEMTFLGKEIQENKFEYYGDKRPAKITDRLAEKYASRKAQSKRYQINPAFHAYLGIEK
;
A
#
# COMPACT_ATOMS: atom_id res chain seq x y z
N MET A 1 10.99 -8.58 -13.68
CA MET A 1 10.99 -8.58 -15.17
C MET A 1 9.67 -8.05 -15.77
N TYR A 2 8.63 -7.77 -14.98
CA TYR A 2 7.32 -7.29 -15.48
C TYR A 2 7.38 -5.84 -16.02
N LEU A 3 7.83 -4.88 -15.20
CA LEU A 3 7.85 -3.45 -15.56
C LEU A 3 8.55 -3.15 -16.90
N ILE A 4 9.71 -3.77 -17.16
CA ILE A 4 10.46 -3.57 -18.42
C ILE A 4 9.66 -4.08 -19.63
N LYS A 5 8.98 -5.23 -19.49
CA LYS A 5 8.16 -5.78 -20.58
C LYS A 5 6.93 -4.91 -20.83
N SER A 6 6.28 -4.44 -19.78
CA SER A 6 5.12 -3.55 -19.90
C SER A 6 5.51 -2.20 -20.51
N ALA A 7 6.62 -1.59 -20.09
CA ALA A 7 7.11 -0.35 -20.68
C ALA A 7 7.50 -0.52 -22.16
N LEU A 8 8.11 -1.66 -22.53
CA LEU A 8 8.38 -1.96 -23.94
C LEU A 8 7.07 -2.10 -24.75
N GLN A 9 6.05 -2.73 -24.18
CA GLN A 9 4.75 -2.88 -24.84
C GLN A 9 4.07 -1.51 -25.04
N GLU A 10 4.12 -0.62 -24.04
CA GLU A 10 3.64 0.76 -24.15
C GLU A 10 4.36 1.53 -25.27
N ALA A 11 5.69 1.45 -25.31
CA ALA A 11 6.50 2.08 -26.35
C ALA A 11 6.11 1.58 -27.76
N VAL A 12 5.91 0.26 -27.91
CA VAL A 12 5.46 -0.34 -29.18
C VAL A 12 4.06 0.13 -29.55
N ASN A 13 3.11 0.13 -28.61
CA ASN A 13 1.74 0.57 -28.84
C ASN A 13 1.66 2.05 -29.28
N ARG A 14 2.58 2.89 -28.79
CA ARG A 14 2.68 4.32 -29.13
C ARG A 14 3.55 4.59 -30.36
N GLY A 15 4.16 3.57 -30.95
CA GLY A 15 5.05 3.71 -32.11
C GLY A 15 6.39 4.38 -31.78
N HIS A 16 6.84 4.33 -30.53
CA HIS A 16 8.13 4.88 -30.13
C HIS A 16 9.29 4.06 -30.70
N VAL A 17 10.30 4.75 -31.23
CA VAL A 17 11.54 4.13 -31.74
C VAL A 17 12.44 3.65 -30.59
N LYS A 18 12.28 4.22 -29.40
CA LYS A 18 12.98 3.85 -28.16
C LYS A 18 12.01 4.01 -27.00
N VAL A 19 12.14 3.17 -25.98
CA VAL A 19 11.35 3.30 -24.74
C VAL A 19 11.68 4.64 -24.08
N ALA A 20 10.66 5.46 -23.84
CA ALA A 20 10.73 6.75 -23.20
C ALA A 20 10.28 6.69 -21.73
N GLU A 21 10.52 7.75 -20.96
CA GLU A 21 10.13 7.84 -19.55
C GLU A 21 8.62 7.66 -19.35
N GLU A 22 7.81 8.22 -20.25
CA GLU A 22 6.34 8.10 -20.20
C GLU A 22 5.84 6.67 -20.37
N ASP A 23 6.58 5.81 -21.09
CA ASP A 23 6.23 4.40 -21.23
C ASP A 23 6.40 3.66 -19.91
N PHE A 24 7.42 4.03 -19.12
CA PHE A 24 7.60 3.51 -17.76
C PHE A 24 6.53 4.01 -16.80
N LYS A 25 6.21 5.31 -16.84
CA LYS A 25 5.14 5.88 -15.99
C LYS A 25 3.79 5.22 -16.27
N SER A 26 3.49 4.99 -17.55
CA SER A 26 2.25 4.33 -17.97
C SER A 26 2.22 2.87 -17.51
N ALA A 27 3.34 2.16 -17.69
CA ALA A 27 3.47 0.78 -17.21
C ALA A 27 3.37 0.65 -15.68
N GLU A 28 3.94 1.60 -14.93
CA GLU A 28 3.85 1.67 -13.47
C GLU A 28 2.41 1.94 -13.02
N LEU A 29 1.71 2.88 -13.66
CA LEU A 29 0.30 3.15 -13.38
C LEU A 29 -0.58 1.92 -13.62
N SER A 30 -0.43 1.26 -14.78
CA SER A 30 -1.19 0.04 -15.09
C SER A 30 -0.87 -1.10 -14.14
N TYR A 31 0.39 -1.25 -13.73
CA TYR A 31 0.76 -2.24 -12.71
C TYR A 31 0.10 -1.92 -11.36
N SER A 32 0.15 -0.66 -10.95
CA SER A 32 -0.39 -0.21 -9.68
C SER A 32 -1.91 -0.39 -9.61
N GLU A 33 -2.62 -0.10 -10.70
CA GLU A 33 -4.05 -0.37 -10.84
C GLU A 33 -4.34 -1.86 -10.73
N TYR A 34 -3.64 -2.69 -11.52
CA TYR A 34 -3.79 -4.14 -11.47
C TYR A 34 -3.53 -4.72 -10.08
N ALA A 35 -2.46 -4.25 -9.41
CA ALA A 35 -2.10 -4.69 -8.08
C ALA A 35 -3.22 -4.36 -7.09
N LEU A 36 -3.77 -3.14 -7.12
CA LEU A 36 -4.88 -2.75 -6.24
C LEU A 36 -6.14 -3.59 -6.53
N GLN A 37 -6.50 -3.76 -7.80
CA GLN A 37 -7.66 -4.55 -8.21
C GLN A 37 -7.53 -6.03 -7.82
N SER A 38 -6.30 -6.57 -7.77
CA SER A 38 -6.06 -7.94 -7.33
C SER A 38 -6.37 -8.18 -5.84
N LEU A 39 -6.39 -7.11 -5.03
CA LEU A 39 -6.74 -7.19 -3.61
C LEU A 39 -8.24 -7.37 -3.38
N LEU A 40 -9.09 -6.90 -4.29
CA LEU A 40 -10.55 -7.02 -4.16
C LEU A 40 -11.03 -8.48 -4.02
N PRO A 41 -10.63 -9.44 -4.88
CA PRO A 41 -10.96 -10.85 -4.67
C PRO A 41 -10.21 -11.47 -3.48
N GLU A 42 -9.00 -11.01 -3.13
CA GLU A 42 -8.22 -11.51 -1.99
C GLU A 42 -8.85 -11.15 -0.64
N ASN A 43 -9.57 -10.02 -0.58
CA ASN A 43 -10.33 -9.61 0.59
C ASN A 43 -11.26 -10.72 1.11
N GLY A 44 -11.87 -11.49 0.20
CA GLY A 44 -12.75 -12.62 0.57
C GLY A 44 -13.96 -12.21 1.41
N GLY A 45 -14.40 -10.95 1.30
CA GLY A 45 -15.51 -10.40 2.09
C GLY A 45 -15.17 -10.07 3.55
N ARG A 46 -13.87 -9.95 3.90
CA ARG A 46 -13.44 -9.52 5.24
C ARG A 46 -13.74 -8.03 5.48
N ILE A 47 -13.63 -7.22 4.45
CA ILE A 47 -13.98 -5.80 4.42
C ILE A 47 -15.18 -5.60 3.48
N ASP A 48 -16.26 -4.97 3.95
CA ASP A 48 -17.50 -4.87 3.18
C ASP A 48 -17.36 -3.99 1.92
N ASP A 49 -16.74 -2.80 2.06
CA ASP A 49 -16.51 -1.84 0.97
C ASP A 49 -15.03 -1.47 0.87
N LEU A 50 -14.22 -2.47 0.51
CA LEU A 50 -12.77 -2.30 0.40
C LEU A 50 -12.36 -1.26 -0.65
N GLU A 51 -13.15 -1.12 -1.72
CA GLU A 51 -12.85 -0.16 -2.78
C GLU A 51 -12.96 1.29 -2.24
N SER A 52 -14.04 1.61 -1.51
CA SER A 52 -14.15 2.92 -0.83
C SER A 52 -13.01 3.16 0.15
N ILE A 53 -12.60 2.14 0.93
CA ILE A 53 -11.44 2.25 1.82
C ILE A 53 -10.17 2.62 1.06
N PHE A 54 -9.91 2.01 -0.11
CA PHE A 54 -8.72 2.37 -0.88
C PHE A 54 -8.75 3.82 -1.38
N TYR A 55 -9.92 4.35 -1.74
CA TYR A 55 -10.04 5.73 -2.20
C TYR A 55 -9.83 6.77 -1.10
N GLU A 56 -10.01 6.43 0.19
CA GLU A 56 -9.61 7.32 1.30
C GLU A 56 -8.10 7.57 1.35
N PHE A 57 -7.31 6.66 0.78
CA PHE A 57 -5.87 6.81 0.67
C PHE A 57 -5.44 7.54 -0.62
N ALA A 58 -6.37 8.04 -1.43
CA ALA A 58 -6.02 8.77 -2.64
C ALA A 58 -5.37 10.12 -2.30
N GLY A 59 -4.16 10.36 -2.82
CA GLY A 59 -3.43 11.62 -2.62
C GLY A 59 -2.87 11.85 -1.21
N VAL A 60 -2.95 10.87 -0.31
CA VAL A 60 -2.37 10.98 1.04
C VAL A 60 -0.85 10.77 1.01
N ASN A 61 -0.18 11.08 2.11
CA ASN A 61 1.25 10.80 2.26
C ASN A 61 1.52 9.30 2.28
N SER A 62 2.64 8.88 1.70
CA SER A 62 3.05 7.46 1.70
C SER A 62 3.17 6.84 3.09
N VAL A 63 3.49 7.66 4.10
CA VAL A 63 3.59 7.28 5.50
C VAL A 63 2.51 7.99 6.33
N ILE A 64 1.76 7.21 7.11
CA ILE A 64 0.58 7.66 7.85
C ILE A 64 0.72 7.26 9.32
N HIS A 65 0.34 8.16 10.22
CA HIS A 65 0.29 7.88 11.65
C HIS A 65 -0.98 7.10 12.03
N GLN A 66 -0.94 6.36 13.14
CA GLN A 66 -2.07 5.61 13.65
C GLN A 66 -3.36 6.45 13.70
N GLU A 67 -3.27 7.68 14.21
CA GLU A 67 -4.44 8.57 14.36
C GLU A 67 -5.07 8.92 13.01
N GLN A 68 -4.24 9.28 12.01
CA GLN A 68 -4.70 9.62 10.66
C GLN A 68 -5.29 8.39 9.95
N LEU A 69 -4.70 7.21 10.17
CA LEU A 69 -5.20 5.96 9.63
C LEU A 69 -6.56 5.61 10.23
N GLU A 70 -6.73 5.84 11.53
CA GLU A 70 -8.02 5.63 12.20
C GLU A 70 -9.08 6.60 11.66
N GLU A 71 -8.74 7.87 11.47
CA GLU A 71 -9.63 8.87 10.86
C GLU A 71 -10.10 8.42 9.46
N CYS A 72 -9.18 8.05 8.56
CA CYS A 72 -9.53 7.57 7.22
C CYS A 72 -10.46 6.34 7.24
N LEU A 73 -10.24 5.40 8.17
CA LEU A 73 -11.01 4.15 8.21
C LEU A 73 -12.39 4.31 8.85
N GLN A 74 -12.54 5.23 9.81
CA GLN A 74 -13.83 5.51 10.46
C GLN A 74 -14.83 6.19 9.53
N GLU A 75 -14.37 6.98 8.56
CA GLU A 75 -15.25 7.65 7.60
C GLU A 75 -15.91 6.67 6.62
N SER A 76 -15.24 5.56 6.31
CA SER A 76 -15.60 4.70 5.17
C SER A 76 -16.01 3.28 5.56
N SER A 77 -16.02 2.96 6.86
CA SER A 77 -16.51 1.67 7.35
C SER A 77 -17.06 1.75 8.78
N SER A 78 -18.10 0.96 9.06
CA SER A 78 -18.60 0.73 10.41
C SER A 78 -17.90 -0.43 11.13
N GLN A 79 -16.94 -1.10 10.47
CA GLN A 79 -16.17 -2.18 11.07
C GLN A 79 -15.17 -1.63 12.10
N GLU A 80 -14.74 -2.50 13.00
CA GLU A 80 -13.77 -2.15 14.02
C GLU A 80 -12.41 -1.81 13.37
N VAL A 81 -11.84 -0.66 13.73
CA VAL A 81 -10.70 -0.06 13.03
C VAL A 81 -9.44 -0.88 13.19
N GLU A 82 -9.14 -1.41 14.38
CA GLU A 82 -7.97 -2.25 14.59
C GLU A 82 -8.02 -3.50 13.70
N HIS A 83 -9.21 -4.10 13.54
CA HIS A 83 -9.44 -5.22 12.66
C HIS A 83 -9.23 -4.86 11.17
N LEU A 84 -9.70 -3.69 10.72
CA LEU A 84 -9.45 -3.21 9.35
C LEU A 84 -7.94 -3.03 9.09
N ILE A 85 -7.21 -2.42 10.03
CA ILE A 85 -5.76 -2.25 9.93
C ILE A 85 -5.06 -3.60 9.84
N GLU A 86 -5.50 -4.59 10.63
CA GLU A 86 -4.96 -5.94 10.59
C GLU A 86 -5.14 -6.58 9.19
N ILE A 87 -6.36 -6.52 8.64
CA ILE A 87 -6.65 -7.06 7.29
C ILE A 87 -5.81 -6.34 6.23
N LEU A 88 -5.69 -5.01 6.28
CA LEU A 88 -4.87 -4.25 5.33
C LEU A 88 -3.38 -4.60 5.43
N CYS A 89 -2.88 -4.95 6.62
CA CYS A 89 -1.52 -5.48 6.78
C CYS A 89 -1.37 -6.90 6.23
N GLU A 90 -2.37 -7.77 6.44
CA GLU A 90 -2.41 -9.13 5.89
C GLU A 90 -2.38 -9.15 4.36
N MET A 91 -3.11 -8.22 3.75
CA MET A 91 -3.15 -8.02 2.29
C MET A 91 -1.92 -7.30 1.74
N THR A 92 -0.93 -7.03 2.59
CA THR A 92 0.31 -6.30 2.25
C THR A 92 0.09 -4.89 1.69
N PHE A 93 -1.11 -4.33 1.91
CA PHE A 93 -1.44 -2.94 1.57
C PHE A 93 -0.71 -1.97 2.49
N LEU A 94 -0.66 -2.29 3.80
CA LEU A 94 0.08 -1.53 4.80
C LEU A 94 1.31 -2.31 5.30
N GLY A 95 2.42 -1.60 5.43
CA GLY A 95 3.62 -2.04 6.13
C GLY A 95 3.78 -1.31 7.46
N LYS A 96 4.35 -1.95 8.47
CA LYS A 96 4.52 -1.38 9.81
C LYS A 96 5.93 -0.84 10.02
N GLU A 97 6.09 0.33 10.64
CA GLU A 97 7.41 0.86 10.99
C GLU A 97 8.06 0.02 12.09
N ILE A 98 9.16 -0.67 11.78
CA ILE A 98 9.90 -1.52 12.73
C ILE A 98 11.20 -0.87 13.24
N GLN A 99 11.71 0.12 12.50
CA GLN A 99 12.87 0.96 12.81
C GLN A 99 12.67 2.32 12.13
N GLU A 100 13.52 3.29 12.43
CA GLU A 100 13.43 4.65 11.88
C GLU A 100 13.32 4.66 10.35
N ASN A 101 12.16 5.09 9.86
CA ASN A 101 11.78 5.11 8.45
C ASN A 101 11.98 3.78 7.72
N LYS A 102 11.85 2.67 8.44
CA LYS A 102 11.93 1.32 7.91
C LYS A 102 10.65 0.58 8.19
N PHE A 103 9.92 0.36 7.12
CA PHE A 103 8.64 -0.33 7.12
C PHE A 103 8.83 -1.77 6.66
N GLU A 104 8.04 -2.67 7.22
CA GLU A 104 8.05 -4.07 6.84
C GLU A 104 6.62 -4.56 6.61
N TYR A 105 6.44 -5.27 5.50
CA TYR A 105 5.18 -5.85 5.09
C TYR A 105 5.13 -7.32 5.53
N TYR A 106 3.92 -7.83 5.77
CA TYR A 106 3.78 -9.24 6.11
C TYR A 106 4.23 -10.11 4.94
N GLY A 107 4.83 -11.27 5.25
CA GLY A 107 5.32 -12.22 4.25
C GLY A 107 6.71 -11.91 3.67
N ASP A 108 7.28 -10.72 3.92
CA ASP A 108 8.59 -10.34 3.36
C ASP A 108 9.76 -11.16 3.92
N LYS A 109 10.05 -10.98 5.21
CA LYS A 109 11.29 -11.49 5.85
C LYS A 109 11.03 -12.35 7.06
N ARG A 110 9.88 -12.15 7.71
CA ARG A 110 9.57 -12.78 8.99
C ARG A 110 8.06 -12.97 9.16
N PRO A 111 7.63 -13.83 10.09
CA PRO A 111 6.22 -13.99 10.43
C PRO A 111 5.61 -12.69 10.96
N ALA A 112 4.34 -12.45 10.64
CA ALA A 112 3.57 -11.26 11.04
C ALA A 112 3.73 -10.92 12.54
N LYS A 113 3.59 -11.93 13.41
CA LYS A 113 3.77 -11.78 14.87
C LYS A 113 5.11 -11.15 15.28
N ILE A 114 6.18 -11.41 14.53
CA ILE A 114 7.49 -10.81 14.81
C ILE A 114 7.52 -9.35 14.35
N THR A 115 6.99 -9.06 13.16
CA THR A 115 6.84 -7.69 12.63
C THR A 115 6.02 -6.83 13.59
N ASP A 116 4.91 -7.35 14.11
CA ASP A 116 4.05 -6.67 15.10
C ASP A 116 4.82 -6.29 16.37
N ARG A 117 5.53 -7.27 16.94
CA ARG A 117 6.32 -7.05 18.16
C ARG A 117 7.43 -6.04 17.94
N LEU A 118 8.02 -5.98 16.75
CA LEU A 118 9.05 -5.00 16.43
C LEU A 118 8.46 -3.60 16.30
N ALA A 119 7.34 -3.46 15.59
CA ALA A 119 6.65 -2.18 15.44
C ALA A 119 6.18 -1.62 16.79
N GLU A 120 5.57 -2.47 17.62
CA GLU A 120 5.13 -2.12 18.97
C GLU A 120 6.28 -1.66 19.87
N LYS A 121 7.40 -2.39 19.87
CA LYS A 121 8.60 -2.02 20.63
C LYS A 121 9.22 -0.74 20.11
N TYR A 122 9.23 -0.53 18.80
CA TYR A 122 9.81 0.65 18.18
C TYR A 122 9.02 1.91 18.54
N ALA A 123 7.70 1.88 18.37
CA ALA A 123 6.80 2.97 18.74
C ALA A 123 6.91 3.32 20.23
N SER A 124 6.85 2.30 21.10
CA SER A 124 7.01 2.47 22.56
C SER A 124 8.34 3.12 22.93
N ARG A 125 9.45 2.70 22.32
CA ARG A 125 10.79 3.23 22.60
C ARG A 125 10.95 4.69 22.15
N LYS A 126 10.30 5.07 21.05
CA LYS A 126 10.32 6.43 20.50
C LYS A 126 9.26 7.34 21.14
N ALA A 127 8.42 6.80 22.04
CA ALA A 127 7.29 7.49 22.66
C ALA A 127 6.40 8.19 21.62
N GLN A 128 6.15 7.50 20.50
CA GLN A 128 5.35 8.00 19.37
C GLN A 128 4.27 6.99 19.00
N SER A 129 3.25 7.45 18.28
CA SER A 129 2.24 6.57 17.70
C SER A 129 2.84 5.66 16.63
N LYS A 130 2.18 4.53 16.38
CA LYS A 130 2.58 3.63 15.30
C LYS A 130 2.47 4.37 13.97
N ARG A 131 3.40 4.08 13.06
CA ARG A 131 3.39 4.59 11.69
C ARG A 131 3.31 3.42 10.72
N TYR A 132 2.59 3.65 9.65
CA TYR A 132 2.38 2.71 8.56
C TYR A 132 2.84 3.32 7.26
N GLN A 133 3.23 2.47 6.32
CA GLN A 133 3.54 2.89 4.97
C GLN A 133 2.63 2.13 4.01
N ILE A 134 1.91 2.87 3.15
CA ILE A 134 1.19 2.27 2.03
C ILE A 134 2.24 1.66 1.10
N ASN A 135 2.02 0.42 0.68
CA ASN A 135 2.98 -0.28 -0.19
C ASN A 135 3.21 0.50 -1.50
N PRO A 136 4.48 0.74 -1.90
CA PRO A 136 4.81 1.43 -3.14
C PRO A 136 4.16 0.87 -4.41
N ALA A 137 3.76 -0.41 -4.40
CA ALA A 137 3.03 -1.03 -5.49
C ALA A 137 1.70 -0.32 -5.82
N PHE A 138 1.10 0.43 -4.88
CA PHE A 138 -0.19 1.08 -5.06
C PHE A 138 -0.10 2.60 -5.29
N HIS A 139 1.10 3.18 -5.18
CA HIS A 139 1.27 4.64 -5.14
C HIS A 139 0.85 5.33 -6.43
N ALA A 140 1.22 4.76 -7.58
CA ALA A 140 0.98 5.41 -8.86
C ALA A 140 -0.52 5.54 -9.17
N TYR A 141 -1.31 4.53 -8.83
CA TYR A 141 -2.76 4.55 -9.06
C TYR A 141 -3.50 5.42 -8.06
N LEU A 142 -3.13 5.35 -6.77
CA LEU A 142 -3.75 6.17 -5.73
C LEU A 142 -3.22 7.61 -5.70
N GLY A 143 -2.26 7.96 -6.57
CA GLY A 143 -1.67 9.30 -6.60
C GLY A 143 -0.92 9.68 -5.31
N ILE A 144 -0.33 8.69 -4.63
CA ILE A 144 0.37 8.88 -3.35
C ILE A 144 1.75 9.48 -3.60
N GLU A 145 2.07 10.54 -2.88
CA GLU A 145 3.39 11.19 -2.92
C GLU A 145 4.36 10.56 -1.90
N LYS A 146 5.64 10.50 -2.28
CA LYS A 146 6.71 9.83 -1.51
C LYS A 146 7.21 10.65 -0.33
#